data_AF-A0A529NR42-F1
#
_entry.id   AF-A0A529NR42-F1
#
_cell.length_a   1.000
_cell.length_b   1.000
_cell.length_c   1.000
_cell.angle_alpha   90.00
_cell.angle_beta   90.00
_cell.angle_gamma   90.00
#
_symmetry.space_group_name_H-M   'P 1'
#
loop_
_entity.id
_entity.type
_entity.pdbx_description
1 polymer ?
#
loop_
_entity_poly.entity_id
_entity_poly.type
_entity_poly.pdbx_seq_one_letter_code
_entity_poly.pdbx_strand_id
1 'polypeptide(L)'
;AFSGALVELYRISAPGAPSAMSAGGQTLLGLYLVAMVILAWLTVFSGTYVIYPWYRAVPPEGVTDLADYPRRLLLSSGKTSEWHNVGMEWKEHVGWLAPIAMTMVAYVTMKYGRAIIQHRNMRISVLGFAVAAFVATGIAGAFGAFLNKYAPIRGGDVIILMQEEGP
;
A
#
# COMPACT_ATOMS: atom_id res chain seq x y z
N ALA A 1 -8.10 -5.24 -7.88
CA ALA A 1 -7.53 -4.26 -8.83
C ALA A 1 -6.21 -4.78 -9.41
N PHE A 2 -5.13 -4.91 -8.64
CA PHE A 2 -3.82 -5.42 -9.11
C PHE A 2 -3.82 -6.82 -9.73
N SER A 3 -4.75 -7.70 -9.35
CA SER A 3 -4.91 -9.03 -9.96
C SER A 3 -5.23 -8.96 -11.47
N GLY A 4 -6.02 -7.96 -11.90
CA GLY A 4 -6.31 -7.73 -13.32
C GLY A 4 -5.07 -7.28 -14.08
N ALA A 5 -4.29 -6.33 -13.51
CA ALA A 5 -3.01 -5.88 -14.05
C ALA A 5 -2.03 -7.06 -14.26
N LEU A 6 -1.93 -7.93 -13.25
CA LEU A 6 -1.04 -9.09 -13.26
C LEU A 6 -1.48 -10.12 -14.30
N VAL A 7 -2.79 -10.39 -14.43
CA VAL A 7 -3.32 -11.31 -15.45
C VAL A 7 -3.07 -10.76 -16.85
N GLU A 8 -3.30 -9.47 -17.08
CA GLU A 8 -3.07 -8.83 -18.38
C GLU A 8 -1.58 -8.86 -18.76
N LEU A 9 -0.69 -8.48 -17.82
CA LEU A 9 0.75 -8.51 -18.01
C LEU A 9 1.31 -9.94 -18.17
N TYR A 10 0.75 -10.92 -17.44
CA TYR A 10 1.10 -12.33 -17.59
C TYR A 10 0.70 -12.86 -18.97
N ARG A 11 -0.51 -12.54 -19.44
CA ARG A 11 -0.97 -12.92 -20.79
C ARG A 11 -0.08 -12.35 -21.89
N ILE A 12 0.41 -11.12 -21.73
CA ILE A 12 1.36 -10.48 -22.66
C ILE A 12 2.75 -11.14 -22.60
N SER A 13 3.08 -11.77 -21.48
CA SER A 13 4.40 -12.37 -21.23
C SER A 13 4.46 -13.89 -21.49
N ALA A 14 3.31 -14.54 -21.66
CA ALA A 14 3.21 -15.98 -21.89
C ALA A 14 3.75 -16.37 -23.29
N PRO A 15 4.48 -17.50 -23.41
CA PRO A 15 4.95 -18.00 -24.69
C PRO A 15 3.77 -18.30 -25.63
N GLY A 16 3.76 -17.72 -26.84
CA GLY A 16 2.72 -17.98 -27.86
C GLY A 16 1.53 -17.01 -27.85
N ALA A 17 1.55 -15.95 -27.03
CA ALA A 17 0.56 -14.88 -27.12
C ALA A 17 0.65 -14.18 -28.50
N PRO A 18 -0.49 -13.89 -29.18
CA PRO A 18 -0.46 -13.25 -30.48
C PRO A 18 0.37 -11.97 -30.43
N SER A 19 1.38 -11.91 -31.28
CA SER A 19 2.46 -10.91 -31.29
C SER A 19 2.00 -9.46 -31.57
N ALA A 20 0.71 -9.26 -31.86
CA ALA A 20 0.13 -7.96 -32.15
C ALA A 20 -0.95 -7.61 -31.13
N MET A 21 -0.55 -6.93 -30.04
CA MET A 21 -1.51 -6.20 -29.21
C MET A 21 -2.19 -5.13 -30.09
N SER A 22 -3.52 -5.16 -30.18
CA SER A 22 -4.27 -4.16 -30.96
C SER A 22 -3.96 -2.75 -30.42
N ALA A 23 -3.99 -1.73 -31.28
CA ALA A 23 -3.73 -0.36 -30.85
C ALA A 23 -4.69 0.08 -29.73
N GLY A 24 -5.97 -0.31 -29.84
CA GLY A 24 -6.96 -0.06 -28.79
C GLY A 24 -6.67 -0.77 -27.47
N GLY A 25 -6.19 -2.03 -27.52
CA GLY A 25 -5.79 -2.78 -26.31
C GLY A 25 -4.60 -2.13 -25.59
N GLN A 26 -3.65 -1.60 -26.34
CA GLN A 26 -2.49 -0.88 -25.79
C GLN A 26 -2.90 0.44 -25.12
N THR A 27 -3.81 1.20 -25.72
CA THR A 27 -4.37 2.42 -25.12
C THR A 27 -5.17 2.12 -23.85
N LEU A 28 -6.00 1.07 -23.87
CA LEU A 28 -6.78 0.66 -22.70
C LEU A 28 -5.87 0.21 -21.54
N LEU A 29 -4.84 -0.58 -21.83
CA LEU A 29 -3.84 -0.99 -20.85
C LEU A 29 -3.10 0.22 -20.27
N GLY A 30 -2.71 1.17 -21.11
CA GLY A 30 -2.08 2.43 -20.68
C GLY A 30 -2.99 3.23 -19.73
N LEU A 31 -4.25 3.45 -20.11
CA LEU A 31 -5.24 4.14 -19.27
C LEU A 31 -5.44 3.43 -17.93
N TYR A 32 -5.56 2.11 -17.96
CA TYR A 32 -5.71 1.31 -16.77
C TYR A 32 -4.49 1.42 -15.83
N LEU A 33 -3.27 1.33 -16.37
CA LEU A 33 -2.04 1.47 -15.58
C LEU A 33 -1.89 2.88 -14.99
N VAL A 34 -2.22 3.91 -15.76
CA VAL A 34 -2.22 5.30 -15.27
C VAL A 34 -3.22 5.48 -14.14
N ALA A 35 -4.46 4.98 -14.29
CA ALA A 35 -5.46 5.03 -13.24
C ALA A 35 -4.98 4.32 -11.96
N MET A 36 -4.35 3.15 -12.09
CA MET A 36 -3.78 2.42 -10.95
C MET A 36 -2.64 3.17 -10.26
N VAL A 37 -1.77 3.83 -11.02
CA VAL A 37 -0.69 4.66 -10.47
C VAL A 37 -1.27 5.85 -9.70
N ILE A 38 -2.25 6.55 -10.27
CA ILE A 38 -2.92 7.68 -9.60
C ILE A 38 -3.55 7.21 -8.29
N LEU A 39 -4.31 6.10 -8.30
CA LEU A 39 -4.92 5.55 -7.10
C LEU A 39 -3.87 5.15 -6.04
N ALA A 40 -2.76 4.54 -6.45
CA ALA A 40 -1.69 4.17 -5.53
C ALA A 40 -1.05 5.39 -4.85
N TRP A 41 -0.74 6.44 -5.62
CA TRP A 41 -0.22 7.69 -5.07
C TRP A 41 -1.22 8.41 -4.18
N LEU A 42 -2.49 8.50 -4.58
CA LEU A 42 -3.55 9.07 -3.75
C LEU A 42 -3.68 8.35 -2.40
N THR A 43 -3.55 7.02 -2.40
CA THR A 43 -3.57 6.21 -1.17
C THR A 43 -2.39 6.57 -0.26
N VAL A 44 -1.18 6.68 -0.80
CA VAL A 44 0.02 7.05 -0.02
C VAL A 44 -0.04 8.48 0.51
N PHE A 45 -0.48 9.43 -0.31
CA PHE A 45 -0.62 10.83 0.11
C PHE A 45 -1.74 11.03 1.13
N SER A 46 -2.90 10.39 0.92
CA SER A 46 -3.98 10.40 1.92
C SER A 46 -3.50 9.80 3.24
N GLY A 47 -2.81 8.66 3.19
CA GLY A 47 -2.22 8.03 4.36
C GLY A 47 -1.24 8.94 5.11
N THR A 48 -0.34 9.60 4.38
CA THR A 48 0.75 10.41 4.95
C THR A 48 0.28 11.78 5.46
N TYR A 49 -0.59 12.46 4.72
CA TYR A 49 -0.92 13.86 4.98
C TYR A 49 -2.32 14.09 5.56
N VAL A 50 -3.21 13.10 5.52
CA VAL A 50 -4.56 13.21 6.09
C VAL A 50 -4.71 12.27 7.27
N ILE A 51 -4.48 10.98 7.05
CA ILE A 51 -4.71 9.96 8.08
C ILE A 51 -3.65 10.03 9.17
N TYR A 52 -2.37 10.15 8.82
CA TYR A 52 -1.29 10.12 9.81
C TYR A 52 -1.27 11.32 10.78
N PRO A 53 -1.58 12.57 10.36
CA PRO A 53 -1.75 13.67 11.29
C PRO A 53 -2.94 13.48 12.24
N TRP A 54 -4.11 13.09 11.73
CA TRP A 54 -5.28 12.78 12.56
C TRP A 54 -5.00 11.63 13.53
N TYR A 55 -4.31 10.60 13.04
CA TYR A 55 -3.89 9.46 13.84
C TYR A 55 -3.03 9.86 15.06
N ARG A 56 -2.18 10.89 14.90
CA ARG A 56 -1.30 11.41 15.96
C ARG A 56 -1.91 12.55 16.77
N ALA A 57 -3.22 12.77 16.70
CA ALA A 57 -3.90 13.74 17.55
C ALA A 57 -3.64 13.45 19.03
N VAL A 58 -3.35 14.51 19.79
CA VAL A 58 -3.01 14.46 21.20
C VAL A 58 -4.26 14.79 22.02
N PRO A 59 -4.74 13.89 22.90
CA PRO A 59 -5.82 14.23 23.81
C PRO A 59 -5.43 15.32 24.79
N PRO A 60 -6.35 16.27 25.06
CA PRO A 60 -6.29 17.16 26.21
C PRO A 60 -6.13 16.39 27.52
N GLU A 61 -5.57 17.04 28.53
CA GLU A 61 -5.41 16.46 29.87
C GLU A 61 -6.77 16.11 30.49
N GLY A 62 -6.84 14.98 31.19
CA GLY A 62 -8.06 14.53 31.88
C GLY A 62 -9.07 13.76 31.03
N VAL A 63 -8.83 13.56 29.73
CA VAL A 63 -9.72 12.77 28.87
C VAL A 63 -9.49 11.27 29.09
N THR A 64 -10.53 10.58 29.58
CA THR A 64 -10.54 9.12 29.78
C THR A 64 -11.08 8.36 28.58
N ASP A 65 -11.93 8.99 27.76
CA ASP A 65 -12.42 8.40 26.51
C ASP A 65 -11.48 8.72 25.34
N LEU A 66 -10.74 7.69 24.89
CA LEU A 66 -9.77 7.80 23.81
C LEU A 66 -10.34 7.48 22.42
N ALA A 67 -11.67 7.37 22.27
CA ALA A 67 -12.31 7.04 20.99
C ALA A 67 -11.87 7.95 19.83
N ASP A 68 -11.69 9.25 20.10
CA ASP A 68 -11.23 10.24 19.11
C ASP A 68 -9.70 10.31 18.94
N TYR A 69 -8.96 9.50 19.71
CA TYR A 69 -7.50 9.51 19.78
C TYR A 69 -6.92 8.12 19.45
N PRO A 70 -7.01 7.72 18.17
CA PRO A 70 -6.78 6.35 17.71
C PRO A 70 -5.39 5.80 18.04
N ARG A 71 -4.34 6.62 18.04
CA ARG A 71 -3.01 6.17 18.48
C ARG A 71 -2.97 5.80 19.96
N ARG A 72 -3.50 6.66 20.85
CA ARG A 72 -3.52 6.37 22.29
C ARG A 72 -4.47 5.21 22.60
N LEU A 73 -5.58 5.11 21.87
CA LEU A 73 -6.49 3.98 21.95
C LEU A 73 -5.80 2.66 21.59
N LEU A 74 -5.05 2.60 20.48
CA LEU A 74 -4.28 1.40 20.10
C LEU A 74 -3.14 1.08 21.07
N LEU A 75 -2.51 2.09 21.68
CA LEU A 75 -1.45 1.87 22.67
C LEU A 75 -1.98 1.46 24.05
N SER A 76 -3.27 1.69 24.33
CA SER A 76 -3.91 1.27 25.59
C SER A 76 -4.09 -0.24 25.73
N SER A 77 -3.80 -1.03 24.70
CA SER A 77 -3.86 -2.50 24.76
C SER A 77 -2.58 -3.14 24.20
N GLY A 78 -2.00 -4.08 24.96
CA GLY A 78 -0.77 -4.77 24.57
C GLY A 78 -0.89 -5.64 23.31
N LYS A 79 -2.11 -6.01 22.90
CA LYS A 79 -2.33 -6.76 21.65
C LYS A 79 -2.32 -5.86 20.43
N THR A 80 -2.65 -4.58 20.56
CA THR A 80 -2.71 -3.62 19.44
C THR A 80 -1.46 -2.76 19.31
N SER A 81 -0.68 -2.59 20.39
CA SER A 81 0.62 -1.91 20.36
C SER A 81 1.62 -2.63 19.46
N GLU A 82 1.68 -3.97 19.49
CA GLU A 82 2.58 -4.76 18.66
C GLU A 82 2.25 -4.61 17.16
N TRP A 83 0.97 -4.65 16.79
CA TRP A 83 0.54 -4.41 15.41
C TRP A 83 0.82 -2.97 14.95
N HIS A 84 0.74 -2.00 15.86
CA HIS A 84 1.10 -0.62 15.57
C HIS A 84 2.60 -0.47 15.25
N ASN A 85 3.47 -1.07 16.08
CA ASN A 85 4.92 -0.99 15.90
C ASN A 85 5.35 -1.59 14.55
N VAL A 86 4.89 -2.81 14.25
CA VAL A 86 5.19 -3.47 12.97
C VAL A 86 4.61 -2.69 11.78
N GLY A 87 3.40 -2.14 11.92
CA GLY A 87 2.79 -1.32 10.88
C GLY A 87 3.52 0.01 10.64
N MET A 88 4.13 0.58 11.67
CA MET A 88 4.96 1.79 11.59
C MET A 88 6.28 1.52 10.89
N GLU A 89 7.00 0.47 11.28
CA GLU A 89 8.23 0.03 10.61
C GLU A 89 7.99 -0.28 9.12
N TRP A 90 6.88 -0.98 8.82
CA TRP A 90 6.50 -1.28 7.45
C TRP A 90 6.19 -0.01 6.64
N LYS A 91 5.52 0.97 7.23
CA LYS A 91 5.21 2.26 6.58
C LYS A 91 6.47 3.08 6.31
N GLU A 92 7.45 3.08 7.21
CA GLU A 92 8.70 3.80 7.03
C GLU A 92 9.52 3.28 5.84
N HIS A 93 9.50 1.97 5.59
CA HIS A 93 10.36 1.38 4.56
C HIS A 93 9.64 0.98 3.26
N VAL A 94 8.37 0.56 3.32
CA VAL A 94 7.73 -0.16 2.20
C VAL A 94 6.54 0.57 1.59
N GLY A 95 5.95 1.53 2.32
CA GLY A 95 4.76 2.27 1.85
C GLY A 95 4.93 2.99 0.51
N TRP A 96 6.13 3.50 0.23
CA TRP A 96 6.44 4.24 -0.99
C TRP A 96 6.88 3.35 -2.16
N LEU A 97 7.28 2.11 -1.90
CA LEU A 97 7.80 1.21 -2.93
C LEU A 97 6.69 0.82 -3.93
N ALA A 98 5.48 0.57 -3.44
CA ALA A 98 4.36 0.16 -4.29
C ALA A 98 4.00 1.18 -5.39
N PRO A 99 3.73 2.47 -5.09
CA PRO A 99 3.42 3.45 -6.14
C PRO A 99 4.62 3.74 -7.04
N ILE A 100 5.85 3.78 -6.52
CA ILE A 100 7.07 4.00 -7.34
C ILE A 100 7.26 2.86 -8.36
N ALA A 101 7.16 1.61 -7.90
CA ALA A 101 7.24 0.43 -8.76
C ALA A 101 6.15 0.45 -9.83
N MET A 102 4.92 0.81 -9.46
CA MET A 102 3.81 0.92 -10.42
C MET A 102 3.99 2.05 -11.42
N THR A 103 4.56 3.20 -11.03
CA THR A 103 4.92 4.27 -11.97
C THR A 103 5.91 3.75 -13.02
N MET A 104 6.92 3.00 -12.60
CA MET A 104 7.89 2.40 -13.52
C MET A 104 7.21 1.43 -14.49
N VAL A 105 6.38 0.52 -13.97
CA VAL A 105 5.61 -0.44 -14.78
C VAL A 105 4.76 0.28 -15.83
N ALA A 106 4.02 1.33 -15.42
CA ALA A 106 3.19 2.12 -16.32
C ALA A 106 4.02 2.82 -17.39
N TYR A 107 5.10 3.52 -16.99
CA TYR A 107 5.96 4.26 -17.90
C TYR A 107 6.62 3.35 -18.94
N VAL A 108 7.22 2.24 -18.51
CA VAL A 108 7.89 1.29 -19.41
C VAL A 108 6.86 0.69 -20.36
N THR A 109 5.69 0.26 -19.85
CA THR A 109 4.61 -0.32 -20.65
C THR A 109 4.12 0.63 -21.73
N MET A 110 3.94 1.91 -21.40
CA MET A 110 3.48 2.93 -22.36
C MET A 110 4.56 3.32 -23.36
N LYS A 111 5.80 3.54 -22.91
CA LYS A 111 6.90 4.01 -23.77
C LYS A 111 7.32 2.99 -24.82
N TYR A 112 7.44 1.73 -24.40
CA TYR A 112 7.96 0.67 -25.27
C TYR A 112 6.85 -0.17 -25.89
N GLY A 113 5.62 -0.10 -25.38
CA GLY A 113 4.42 -0.68 -26.00
C GLY A 113 4.65 -2.11 -26.51
N ARG A 114 4.52 -2.31 -27.83
CA ARG A 114 4.72 -3.62 -28.48
C ARG A 114 6.17 -4.12 -28.45
N ALA A 115 7.16 -3.23 -28.36
CA ALA A 115 8.57 -3.62 -28.30
C ALA A 115 8.92 -4.37 -26.99
N ILE A 116 8.14 -4.18 -25.92
CA ILE A 116 8.30 -4.96 -24.68
C ILE A 116 8.08 -6.44 -24.93
N ILE A 117 7.10 -6.78 -25.78
CA ILE A 117 6.79 -8.17 -26.13
C ILE A 117 8.00 -8.83 -26.81
N GLN A 118 8.81 -8.07 -27.52
CA GLN A 118 9.94 -8.59 -28.29
C GLN A 118 11.16 -8.89 -27.40
N HIS A 119 11.31 -8.23 -26.25
CA HIS A 119 12.48 -8.39 -25.39
C HIS A 119 12.14 -9.03 -24.04
N ARG A 120 12.56 -10.28 -23.87
CA ARG A 120 12.28 -11.10 -22.67
C ARG A 120 12.66 -10.40 -21.36
N ASN A 121 13.80 -9.71 -21.31
CA ASN A 121 14.27 -9.02 -20.11
C ASN A 121 13.33 -7.89 -19.68
N MET A 122 12.78 -7.13 -20.62
CA MET A 122 11.83 -6.05 -20.30
C MET A 122 10.54 -6.62 -19.70
N ARG A 123 10.02 -7.73 -20.25
CA ARG A 123 8.82 -8.40 -19.72
C ARG A 123 9.04 -8.89 -18.29
N ILE A 124 10.17 -9.56 -18.03
CA ILE A 124 10.50 -10.09 -16.70
C ILE A 124 10.62 -8.95 -15.69
N SER A 125 11.29 -7.85 -16.05
CA SER A 125 11.41 -6.71 -15.15
C SER A 125 10.04 -6.08 -14.84
N VAL A 126 9.22 -5.81 -15.86
CA VAL A 126 7.88 -5.23 -15.67
C VAL A 126 7.01 -6.12 -14.78
N LEU A 127 7.02 -7.45 -15.01
CA LEU A 127 6.33 -8.40 -14.15
C LEU A 127 6.87 -8.42 -12.72
N GLY A 128 8.19 -8.44 -12.55
CA GLY A 128 8.83 -8.46 -11.24
C GLY A 128 8.43 -7.25 -10.39
N PHE A 129 8.46 -6.05 -10.96
CA PHE A 129 8.02 -4.85 -10.26
C PHE A 129 6.51 -4.81 -10.00
N ALA A 130 5.69 -5.31 -10.92
CA ALA A 130 4.24 -5.42 -10.70
C ALA A 130 3.92 -6.39 -9.55
N VAL A 131 4.61 -7.52 -9.46
CA VAL A 131 4.48 -8.49 -8.36
C VAL A 131 4.94 -7.86 -7.04
N ALA A 132 6.08 -7.18 -7.02
CA ALA A 132 6.57 -6.49 -5.83
C ALA A 132 5.56 -5.46 -5.31
N ALA A 133 4.98 -4.64 -6.20
CA ALA A 133 3.94 -3.67 -5.83
C ALA A 133 2.66 -4.35 -5.30
N PHE A 134 2.27 -5.48 -5.89
CA PHE A 134 1.11 -6.24 -5.42
C PHE A 134 1.33 -6.82 -4.01
N VAL A 135 2.49 -7.44 -3.78
CA VAL A 135 2.85 -8.00 -2.47
C VAL A 135 2.90 -6.90 -1.41
N ALA A 136 3.55 -5.77 -1.71
CA ALA A 136 3.62 -4.63 -0.80
C ALA A 136 2.22 -4.10 -0.42
N THR A 137 1.33 -4.00 -1.41
CA THR A 137 -0.06 -3.54 -1.19
C THR A 137 -0.88 -4.56 -0.40
N GLY A 138 -0.71 -5.86 -0.69
CA GLY A 138 -1.40 -6.94 0.01
C GLY A 138 -1.04 -7.00 1.50
N ILE A 139 0.25 -6.85 1.82
CA ILE A 139 0.74 -6.79 3.20
C ILE A 139 0.14 -5.57 3.92
N ALA A 140 0.14 -4.39 3.29
CA ALA A 140 -0.48 -3.19 3.85
C ALA A 140 -1.99 -3.36 4.12
N GLY A 141 -2.73 -4.00 3.21
CA GLY A 141 -4.14 -4.32 3.39
C GLY A 141 -4.40 -5.29 4.54
N ALA A 142 -3.55 -6.30 4.70
CA ALA A 142 -3.63 -7.26 5.80
C ALA A 142 -3.46 -6.57 7.16
N PHE A 143 -2.47 -5.69 7.31
CA PHE A 143 -2.29 -4.88 8.53
C PHE A 143 -3.54 -4.06 8.86
N GLY A 144 -4.14 -3.40 7.86
CA GLY A 144 -5.38 -2.64 8.05
C GLY A 144 -6.54 -3.50 8.57
N ALA A 145 -6.71 -4.70 8.01
CA ALA A 145 -7.77 -5.61 8.41
C ALA A 145 -7.57 -6.16 9.84
N PHE A 146 -6.33 -6.50 10.22
CA PHE A 146 -6.03 -6.99 11.57
C PHE A 146 -6.19 -5.90 12.63
N LEU A 147 -5.76 -4.67 12.36
CA LEU A 147 -6.00 -3.54 13.27
C LEU A 147 -7.50 -3.33 13.50
N ASN A 148 -8.33 -3.34 12.45
CA ASN A 148 -9.77 -3.14 12.61
C ASN A 148 -10.44 -4.27 13.43
N LYS A 149 -9.93 -5.50 13.36
CA LYS A 149 -10.49 -6.65 14.09
C LYS A 149 -10.16 -6.62 15.59
N TYR A 150 -8.99 -6.10 15.96
CA TYR A 150 -8.48 -6.17 17.32
C TYR A 150 -8.44 -4.81 18.04
N ALA A 151 -8.82 -3.72 17.36
CA ALA A 151 -8.85 -2.38 17.94
C ALA A 151 -9.83 -2.29 19.13
N PRO A 152 -9.38 -1.78 20.28
CA PRO A 152 -10.28 -1.46 21.38
C PRO A 152 -11.25 -0.35 20.96
N ILE A 153 -12.52 -0.47 21.38
CA ILE A 153 -13.63 0.42 21.04
C ILE A 153 -13.80 1.59 22.02
N ARG A 154 -13.20 1.47 23.21
CA ARG A 154 -13.09 2.48 24.28
C ARG A 154 -11.71 2.33 24.92
N GLY A 155 -11.13 3.42 25.45
CA GLY A 155 -9.89 3.33 26.23
C GLY A 155 -10.06 2.28 27.33
N GLY A 156 -9.26 1.22 27.31
CA GLY A 156 -9.42 0.10 28.23
C GLY A 156 -9.00 0.46 29.66
N ASP A 157 -9.57 -0.23 30.66
CA ASP A 157 -9.25 -0.07 32.10
C ASP A 157 -7.78 -0.34 32.46
N VAL A 158 -6.96 -0.80 31.51
CA VAL A 158 -5.54 -1.07 31.71
C VAL A 158 -4.72 0.02 31.03
N ILE A 159 -4.56 1.15 31.74
CA ILE A 159 -3.59 2.17 31.38
C ILE A 159 -2.20 1.58 31.66
N ILE A 160 -1.50 1.06 30.65
CA ILE A 160 -0.06 0.87 30.75
C ILE A 160 0.56 2.27 30.68
N LEU A 161 0.84 2.86 31.84
CA LEU A 161 1.64 4.07 31.96
C LEU A 161 3.03 3.74 31.42
N MET A 162 3.32 4.21 30.21
CA MET A 162 4.67 4.15 29.67
C MET A 162 5.55 5.01 30.59
N GLN A 163 6.48 4.33 31.24
CA GLN A 163 7.40 4.81 32.26
C GLN A 163 8.10 6.11 31.81
N GLU A 164 8.11 7.11 32.71
CA GLU A 164 8.86 8.35 32.55
C GLU A 164 10.35 8.04 32.32
N GLU A 165 10.89 8.44 31.17
CA GLU A 165 12.33 8.63 31.02
C GLU A 165 12.66 10.08 31.41
N GLY A 166 13.02 10.26 32.70
CA GLY A 166 13.92 11.34 33.13
C GLY A 166 15.38 10.93 32.87
N PRO A 167 16.37 11.84 32.96
CA PRO A 167 16.47 12.93 33.95
C PRO A 167 16.32 14.36 33.42
#